data_AF-A0A2S2NDK7-F1
#
_entry.id   AF-A0A2S2NDK7-F1
#
_cell.length_a   1.000
_cell.length_b   1.000
_cell.length_c   1.000
_cell.angle_alpha   90.00
_cell.angle_beta   90.00
_cell.angle_gamma   90.00
#
_symmetry.space_group_name_H-M   'P 1'
#
loop_
_entity.id
_entity.type
_entity.pdbx_description
1 polymer ?
#
loop_
_entity_poly.entity_id
_entity_poly.type
_entity_poly.pdbx_seq_one_letter_code
_entity_poly.pdbx_strand_id
1 'polypeptide(L)'
;CLYYDLGLPNRDATDDQVTIDAAEATLKYNVGIKCATITPDEARVEEFKLKKMWLSPNGTIRNILGGTVFREPIICKSIPRLVPGWTKPIVIGRHAHGDQYKATDYLVTRPGQVSNY
;
A
#
# COMPACT_ATOMS: atom_id res chain seq x y z
N CYS A 1 -11.74 16.05 -13.23
CA CYS A 1 -11.19 14.93 -12.44
C CYS A 1 -9.90 14.50 -13.11
N LEU A 2 -8.75 14.52 -12.41
CA LEU A 2 -7.51 13.96 -12.96
C LEU A 2 -7.55 12.44 -12.80
N TYR A 3 -7.16 11.71 -13.84
CA TYR A 3 -7.20 10.26 -13.86
C TYR A 3 -5.78 9.71 -14.00
N TYR A 4 -5.44 8.74 -13.15
CA TYR A 4 -4.17 8.03 -13.14
C TYR A 4 -4.47 6.53 -13.13
N ASP A 5 -4.04 5.81 -14.15
CA ASP A 5 -4.20 4.36 -14.20
C ASP A 5 -3.10 3.67 -13.37
N LEU A 6 -3.47 3.22 -12.17
CA LEU A 6 -2.58 2.45 -11.30
C LEU A 6 -2.70 0.93 -11.52
N GLY A 7 -3.31 0.51 -12.64
CA GLY A 7 -3.33 -0.87 -13.09
C GLY A 7 -1.92 -1.41 -13.29
N LEU A 8 -1.73 -2.69 -12.96
CA LEU A 8 -0.41 -3.33 -12.98
C LEU A 8 0.30 -3.22 -14.35
N PRO A 9 -0.37 -3.39 -15.51
CA PRO A 9 0.28 -3.19 -16.80
C PRO A 9 0.77 -1.74 -17.03
N ASN A 10 -0.02 -0.73 -16.64
CA ASN A 10 0.38 0.67 -16.82
C ASN A 10 1.50 1.07 -15.87
N ARG A 11 1.47 0.55 -14.64
CA ARG A 11 2.58 0.70 -13.70
C ARG A 11 3.86 0.11 -14.27
N ASP A 12 3.81 -1.11 -14.80
CA ASP A 12 4.99 -1.73 -15.42
C ASP A 12 5.50 -0.95 -16.64
N ALA A 13 4.59 -0.48 -17.50
CA ALA A 13 4.92 0.32 -18.67
C ALA A 13 5.62 1.65 -18.32
N THR A 14 5.23 2.28 -17.21
CA THR A 14 5.74 3.59 -16.75
C THR A 14 6.87 3.49 -15.72
N ASP A 15 7.42 2.29 -15.51
CA ASP A 15 8.41 2.02 -14.46
C ASP A 15 7.96 2.49 -13.05
N ASP A 16 6.66 2.36 -12.81
CA ASP A 16 5.90 2.77 -11.62
C ASP A 16 5.84 4.29 -11.38
N GLN A 17 6.27 5.12 -12.34
CA GLN A 17 6.20 6.58 -12.25
C GLN A 17 4.77 7.10 -12.08
N VAL A 18 3.78 6.46 -12.72
CA VAL A 18 2.35 6.84 -12.59
C VAL A 18 1.86 6.81 -11.14
N THR A 19 2.44 5.94 -10.30
CA THR A 19 2.10 5.85 -8.87
C THR A 19 2.62 7.07 -8.10
N ILE A 20 3.80 7.58 -8.44
CA ILE A 20 4.40 8.79 -7.85
C ILE A 20 3.59 10.01 -8.30
N ASP A 21 3.31 10.13 -9.60
CA ASP A 21 2.55 11.24 -10.17
C ASP A 21 1.15 11.35 -9.54
N ALA A 22 0.48 10.21 -9.31
CA ALA A 22 -0.81 10.17 -8.63
C ALA A 22 -0.72 10.65 -7.17
N ALA A 23 0.37 10.32 -6.46
CA ALA A 23 0.60 10.77 -5.10
C ALA A 23 0.86 12.29 -5.04
N GLU A 24 1.70 12.81 -5.93
CA GLU A 24 2.01 14.25 -6.03
C GLU A 24 0.76 15.06 -6.43
N ALA A 25 -0.05 14.54 -7.35
CA ALA A 25 -1.34 15.14 -7.67
C ALA A 25 -2.26 15.18 -6.44
N THR A 26 -2.28 14.12 -5.64
CA THR A 26 -3.06 14.10 -4.40
C THR A 26 -2.54 15.14 -3.40
N LEU A 27 -1.23 15.35 -3.28
CA LEU A 27 -0.67 16.46 -2.46
C LEU A 27 -1.13 17.82 -2.98
N LYS A 28 -1.09 18.03 -4.30
CA LYS A 28 -1.46 19.31 -4.92
C LYS A 28 -2.96 19.62 -4.78
N TYR A 29 -3.82 18.62 -4.89
CA TYR A 29 -5.28 18.79 -4.93
C TYR A 29 -6.01 18.31 -3.66
N ASN A 30 -5.27 17.86 -2.65
CA ASN A 30 -5.70 17.43 -1.31
C ASN A 30 -6.56 16.15 -1.23
N VAL A 31 -7.33 15.82 -2.26
CA VAL A 31 -8.30 14.70 -2.23
C VAL A 31 -8.01 13.72 -3.35
N GLY A 32 -7.92 12.43 -3.00
CA GLY A 32 -7.76 11.33 -3.94
C GLY A 32 -8.72 10.18 -3.62
N ILE A 33 -9.23 9.53 -4.67
CA ILE A 33 -10.01 8.30 -4.58
C ILE A 33 -9.25 7.24 -5.35
N LYS A 34 -8.97 6.10 -4.71
CA LYS A 34 -8.11 5.06 -5.26
C LYS A 34 -8.83 3.72 -5.28
N CYS A 35 -8.75 3.04 -6.43
CA CYS A 35 -9.17 1.65 -6.57
C CYS A 35 -8.13 0.67 -5.95
N ALA A 36 -8.56 -0.54 -5.61
CA ALA A 36 -7.66 -1.60 -5.19
C ALA A 36 -6.66 -1.95 -6.32
N THR A 37 -5.43 -2.27 -5.94
CA THR A 37 -4.33 -2.51 -6.89
C THR A 37 -3.51 -3.72 -6.47
N ILE A 38 -2.97 -4.46 -7.44
CA ILE A 38 -2.09 -5.60 -7.21
C ILE A 38 -0.74 -5.11 -6.68
N THR A 39 -0.25 -5.74 -5.62
CA THR A 39 1.17 -5.72 -5.25
C THR A 39 1.73 -7.05 -5.73
N PRO A 40 2.58 -7.08 -6.77
CA PRO A 40 2.99 -8.33 -7.40
C PRO A 40 3.89 -9.13 -6.46
N ASP A 41 3.64 -10.44 -6.40
CA ASP A 41 4.57 -11.47 -5.91
C ASP A 41 5.24 -12.16 -7.13
N GLU A 42 6.04 -13.20 -6.89
CA GLU A 42 6.73 -13.94 -7.94
C GLU A 42 5.76 -14.51 -8.98
N ALA A 43 4.62 -15.04 -8.52
CA ALA A 43 3.60 -15.59 -9.42
C ALA A 43 2.99 -14.50 -10.31
N ARG A 44 2.74 -13.30 -9.78
CA ARG A 44 2.22 -12.16 -10.57
C ARG A 44 3.27 -11.61 -11.53
N VAL A 45 4.56 -11.66 -11.19
CA VAL A 45 5.64 -11.30 -12.12
C VAL A 45 5.62 -12.21 -13.34
N GLU A 46 5.48 -13.52 -13.14
CA GLU A 46 5.39 -14.49 -14.23
C GLU A 46 4.10 -14.35 -15.04
N GLU A 47 2.95 -14.26 -14.37
CA GLU A 47 1.62 -14.15 -15.01
C GLU A 47 1.52 -12.91 -15.92
N PHE A 48 2.00 -11.76 -15.44
CA PHE A 48 1.90 -10.50 -16.16
C PHE A 48 3.16 -10.14 -16.96
N LYS A 49 4.20 -10.98 -16.92
CA LYS A 49 5.51 -10.75 -17.57
C LYS A 49 6.12 -9.39 -17.22
N LEU A 50 6.12 -9.08 -15.93
CA LEU A 50 6.56 -7.78 -15.42
C LEU A 50 8.08 -7.62 -15.57
N LYS A 51 8.55 -6.38 -15.74
CA LYS A 51 9.98 -6.05 -15.75
C LYS A 51 10.66 -6.42 -14.44
N LYS A 52 9.95 -6.23 -13.32
CA LYS A 52 10.39 -6.59 -11.96
C LYS A 52 9.21 -6.66 -10.99
N MET A 53 9.48 -7.13 -9.78
CA MET A 53 8.53 -7.07 -8.67
C MET A 53 8.41 -5.62 -8.16
N TRP A 54 7.35 -4.93 -8.57
CA TRP A 54 7.09 -3.55 -8.17
C TRP A 54 6.62 -3.44 -6.72
N LEU A 55 6.97 -2.34 -6.05
CA LEU A 55 6.52 -2.04 -4.69
C LEU A 55 4.98 -1.86 -4.63
N SER A 56 4.41 -1.90 -3.43
CA SER A 56 2.96 -1.66 -3.29
C SER A 56 2.61 -0.20 -3.59
N PRO A 57 1.64 0.10 -4.48
CA PRO A 57 1.19 1.47 -4.73
C PRO A 57 0.69 2.15 -3.47
N ASN A 58 0.02 1.39 -2.61
CA ASN A 58 -0.47 1.89 -1.33
C ASN A 58 0.69 2.31 -0.43
N GLY A 59 1.81 1.58 -0.45
CA GLY A 59 3.02 1.91 0.31
C GLY A 59 3.69 3.17 -0.23
N THR A 60 3.90 3.24 -1.54
CA THR A 60 4.48 4.41 -2.21
C THR A 60 3.68 5.68 -1.93
N ILE A 61 2.35 5.65 -2.16
CA ILE A 61 1.48 6.80 -1.91
C ILE A 61 1.52 7.21 -0.43
N ARG A 62 1.44 6.26 0.52
CA ARG A 62 1.50 6.59 1.97
C ARG A 62 2.84 7.21 2.36
N ASN A 63 3.94 6.73 1.80
CA ASN A 63 5.26 7.28 2.10
C ASN A 63 5.42 8.72 1.58
N ILE A 64 4.79 9.06 0.45
CA ILE A 64 4.81 10.40 -0.13
C ILE A 64 3.84 11.35 0.61
N LEU A 65 2.61 10.90 0.86
CA LEU A 65 1.59 11.72 1.55
C LEU A 65 1.85 11.88 3.05
N GLY A 66 2.46 10.87 3.67
CA GLY A 66 2.52 10.73 5.12
C GLY A 66 1.15 10.47 5.75
N GLY A 67 1.13 10.40 7.09
CA GLY A 67 -0.09 10.39 7.90
C GLY A 67 -0.54 9.03 8.43
N THR A 68 -1.84 8.97 8.75
CA THR A 68 -2.48 7.84 9.45
C THR A 68 -3.63 7.32 8.61
N VAL A 69 -3.71 5.99 8.44
CA VAL A 69 -4.86 5.35 7.79
C VAL A 69 -5.91 5.07 8.85
N PHE A 70 -7.10 5.62 8.67
CA PHE A 70 -8.27 5.30 9.48
C PHE A 70 -9.11 4.23 8.79
N ARG A 71 -9.47 3.18 9.52
CA ARG A 71 -10.40 2.15 9.07
C ARG A 71 -11.63 2.15 9.95
N GLU A 72 -12.78 2.39 9.34
CA GLU A 72 -14.07 2.40 10.00
C GLU A 72 -14.98 1.32 9.38
N PRO A 73 -15.69 0.52 10.20
CA PRO A 73 -16.65 -0.44 9.69
C PRO A 73 -17.93 0.25 9.19
N ILE A 74 -18.46 -0.22 8.06
CA ILE A 74 -19.82 0.11 7.62
C ILE A 74 -20.80 -0.78 8.41
N ILE A 75 -21.64 -0.18 9.24
CA ILE A 75 -22.60 -0.92 10.09
C ILE A 75 -23.95 -1.07 9.39
N CYS A 76 -24.38 -2.31 9.17
CA CYS A 76 -25.70 -2.64 8.63
C CYS A 76 -26.58 -3.24 9.73
N LYS A 77 -27.80 -2.69 9.91
CA LYS A 77 -28.75 -3.19 10.93
C LYS A 77 -29.13 -4.66 10.73
N SER A 78 -29.13 -5.13 9.48
CA SER A 78 -29.48 -6.49 9.09
C SER A 78 -28.36 -7.52 9.29
N ILE A 79 -27.12 -7.08 9.58
CA ILE A 79 -25.97 -7.97 9.71
C ILE A 79 -25.56 -8.04 11.19
N PRO A 80 -25.69 -9.21 11.86
CA PRO A 80 -25.32 -9.35 13.26
C PRO A 80 -23.81 -9.23 13.45
N ARG A 81 -23.41 -8.73 14.62
CA ARG A 81 -22.00 -8.55 15.00
C ARG A 81 -21.47 -9.79 15.67
N LEU A 82 -20.23 -10.17 15.33
CA LEU A 82 -19.57 -11.35 15.89
C LEU A 82 -19.19 -11.21 17.36
N VAL A 83 -18.77 -10.02 17.79
CA VAL A 83 -18.36 -9.76 19.16
C VAL A 83 -19.55 -9.20 19.96
N PRO A 84 -20.08 -9.93 20.94
CA PRO A 84 -21.16 -9.43 21.78
C PRO A 84 -20.74 -8.15 22.52
N GLY A 85 -21.66 -7.18 22.64
CA GLY A 85 -21.43 -5.93 23.36
C GLY A 85 -20.81 -4.78 22.53
N TRP A 86 -20.28 -5.06 21.33
CA TRP A 86 -19.82 -3.99 20.43
C TRP A 86 -21.02 -3.26 19.81
N THR A 87 -21.52 -2.22 20.48
CA THR A 87 -22.72 -1.48 20.05
C THR A 87 -22.43 -0.28 19.15
N LYS A 88 -21.21 0.26 19.19
CA LYS A 88 -20.73 1.41 18.41
C LYS A 88 -19.58 1.00 17.47
N PRO A 89 -19.30 1.75 16.38
CA PRO A 89 -18.13 1.52 15.54
C PRO A 89 -16.84 1.59 16.35
N ILE A 90 -15.85 0.78 15.97
CA ILE A 90 -14.47 0.87 16.45
C ILE A 90 -13.62 1.29 15.26
N VAL A 91 -12.97 2.45 15.36
CA VAL A 91 -12.09 2.98 14.32
C VAL A 91 -10.65 2.64 14.66
N ILE A 92 -9.93 2.05 13.70
CA ILE A 92 -8.51 1.75 13.85
C ILE A 92 -7.70 2.83 13.14
N GLY A 93 -6.98 3.63 13.91
CA GLY A 93 -5.95 4.55 13.41
C GLY A 93 -4.62 3.82 13.30
N ARG A 94 -4.17 3.55 12.09
CA ARG A 94 -2.89 2.87 11.82
C ARG A 94 -1.86 3.89 11.36
N HIS A 95 -0.76 4.03 12.11
CA HIS A 95 0.42 4.77 11.66
C HIS A 95 0.96 4.11 10.38
N ALA A 96 1.07 4.91 9.31
CA ALA A 96 1.29 4.41 7.96
C ALA A 96 2.74 4.62 7.46
N HIS A 97 3.68 4.92 8.35
CA HIS A 97 5.05 5.28 8.02
C HIS A 97 6.08 4.56 8.90
N GLY A 98 7.16 4.05 8.30
CA GLY A 98 8.31 3.51 9.02
C GLY A 98 8.21 2.03 9.41
N ASP A 99 8.89 1.68 10.50
CA ASP A 99 9.02 0.31 11.04
C ASP A 99 9.49 -0.70 9.98
N GLN A 100 9.01 -1.95 10.05
CA GLN A 100 9.29 -3.00 9.07
C GLN A 100 8.99 -2.59 7.61
N TYR A 101 8.17 -1.57 7.36
CA TYR A 101 7.86 -1.10 6.01
C TYR A 101 8.97 -0.26 5.36
N LYS A 102 9.97 0.16 6.15
CA LYS A 102 11.20 0.81 5.68
C LYS A 102 12.45 0.06 6.11
N ALA A 103 12.31 -1.19 6.58
CA ALA A 103 13.45 -2.01 6.93
C ALA A 103 14.17 -2.52 5.68
N THR A 104 15.46 -2.79 5.82
CA THR A 104 16.26 -3.48 4.81
C THR A 104 16.46 -4.91 5.26
N ASP A 105 16.11 -5.86 4.40
CA ASP A 105 16.35 -7.27 4.67
C ASP A 105 17.70 -7.71 4.10
N TYR A 106 18.39 -8.59 4.82
CA TYR A 106 19.64 -9.20 4.37
C TYR A 106 19.64 -10.70 4.69
N LEU A 107 19.85 -11.53 3.66
CA LEU A 107 19.93 -12.98 3.82
C LEU A 107 21.35 -13.40 4.22
N VAL A 108 21.51 -13.89 5.45
CA VAL A 108 22.77 -14.46 5.94
C VAL A 108 22.86 -15.94 5.54
N THR A 109 23.76 -16.27 4.61
CA THR A 109 23.91 -17.64 4.06
C THR A 109 25.05 -18.46 4.68
N ARG A 110 25.85 -17.86 5.58
CA ARG A 110 27.06 -18.46 6.17
C ARG A 110 27.27 -17.94 7.60
N PRO A 111 27.96 -18.68 8.49
CA PRO A 111 28.31 -18.19 9.82
C PRO A 111 29.13 -16.89 9.75
N GLY A 112 28.80 -15.91 10.60
CA GLY A 112 29.48 -14.61 10.63
C GLY A 112 28.81 -13.64 11.61
N GLN A 113 29.28 -12.39 11.62
CA GLN A 113 28.72 -11.30 12.44
C GLN A 113 28.09 -10.24 11.53
N VAL A 114 26.86 -9.81 11.85
CA VAL A 114 26.24 -8.64 11.22
C VAL A 114 26.75 -7.40 11.95
N SER A 115 27.50 -6.55 11.24
CA SER A 115 27.97 -5.26 11.74
C SER A 115 27.43 -4.15 10.83
N ASN A 116 26.91 -3.08 11.44
CA ASN A 116 26.30 -1.97 10.72
C ASN A 116 27.38 -1.11 10.02
N TYR A 117 27.15 -0.79 8.75
CA TYR A 117 27.65 0.42 8.08
C TYR A 117 26.48 1.11 7.40
#